data_AF-A0A9P7DVZ1-F1
#
_entry.id   AF-A0A9P7DVZ1-F1
#
_cell.length_a   1.000
_cell.length_b   1.000
_cell.length_c   1.000
_cell.angle_alpha   90.00
_cell.angle_beta   90.00
_cell.angle_gamma   90.00
#
_symmetry.space_group_name_H-M   'P 1'
#
loop_
_entity.id
_entity.type
_entity.pdbx_description
1 polymer ?
#
loop_
_entity_poly.entity_id
_entity_poly.type
_entity_poly.pdbx_seq_one_letter_code
_entity_poly.pdbx_strand_id
1 'polypeptide(L)'
;MAYIKNQHAYSLKNSKGGTALDLSGYDGYSIIGFQPHGRSNQAWTFQQDDDKNGWFIRSSSGKYLGIEGNPQAGAAVVAVSNPFKWDVKDSDIENARGIRILAHGTNFSLDLFKGNPANWTKIMLWGSWPGANQIWTFTELVSIEDQRTYSLRDAPKESSKVFFFNFLSSPSHRAFFCDSKDLNLDLNACFHPFLV
;
A
#
# COMPACT_ATOMS: atom_id res chain seq x y z
N MET A 1 6.41 14.07 -12.09
CA MET A 1 5.07 13.84 -11.51
C MET A 1 5.07 12.43 -10.96
N ALA A 2 4.77 12.27 -9.67
CA ALA A 2 4.79 10.97 -9.02
C ALA A 2 3.70 10.11 -9.66
N TYR A 3 4.12 8.94 -10.15
CA TYR A 3 3.23 8.05 -10.90
C TYR A 3 2.38 7.22 -9.93
N ILE A 4 1.44 7.87 -9.25
CA ILE A 4 0.37 7.22 -8.52
C ILE A 4 -0.76 6.89 -9.50
N LYS A 5 -1.17 5.63 -9.55
CA LYS A 5 -2.24 5.14 -10.42
C LYS A 5 -3.57 5.09 -9.67
N ASN A 6 -4.65 5.51 -10.34
CA ASN A 6 -5.99 5.43 -9.79
C ASN A 6 -6.39 3.98 -9.50
N GLN A 7 -6.94 3.74 -8.31
CA GLN A 7 -7.34 2.44 -7.75
C GLN A 7 -6.19 1.47 -7.43
N HIS A 8 -4.94 1.90 -7.49
CA HIS A 8 -3.81 1.08 -7.06
C HIS A 8 -3.52 1.24 -5.57
N ALA A 9 -3.07 0.16 -4.94
CA ALA A 9 -2.65 0.14 -3.54
C ALA A 9 -1.15 0.34 -3.40
N TYR A 10 -0.74 1.07 -2.38
CA TYR A 10 0.65 1.37 -2.08
C TYR A 10 0.96 1.18 -0.60
N SER A 11 2.18 0.76 -0.29
CA SER A 11 2.78 1.00 1.02
C SER A 11 3.55 2.31 0.97
N LEU A 12 3.37 3.15 1.99
CA LEU A 12 3.99 4.47 2.10
C LEU A 12 4.98 4.47 3.26
N LYS A 13 6.25 4.75 3.00
CA LYS A 13 7.32 4.82 4.02
C LYS A 13 7.85 6.24 4.14
N ASN A 14 7.87 6.76 5.36
CA ASN A 14 8.38 8.10 5.65
C ASN A 14 9.88 8.17 5.33
N SER A 15 10.29 9.20 4.58
CA SER A 15 11.67 9.34 4.12
C SER A 15 12.67 9.68 5.23
N LYS A 16 12.22 10.22 6.37
CA LYS A 16 13.09 10.52 7.52
C LYS A 16 13.10 9.41 8.57
N GLY A 17 11.92 8.97 9.02
CA GLY A 17 11.80 7.99 10.10
C GLY A 17 11.89 6.53 9.65
N GLY A 18 11.72 6.25 8.35
CA GLY A 18 11.75 4.87 7.83
C GLY A 18 10.56 4.00 8.22
N THR A 19 9.60 4.51 8.99
CA THR A 19 8.35 3.83 9.34
C THR A 19 7.31 3.96 8.22
N ALA A 20 6.47 2.94 8.08
CA ALA A 20 5.31 2.95 7.19
C ALA A 20 4.15 3.77 7.77
N LEU A 21 3.32 4.33 6.88
CA LEU A 21 2.01 4.86 7.23
C LEU A 21 1.09 3.69 7.58
N ASP A 22 0.69 3.62 8.83
CA ASP A 22 0.03 2.44 9.40
C ASP A 22 -1.31 2.84 10.02
N LEU A 23 -2.38 2.14 9.64
CA LEU A 23 -3.63 2.14 10.38
C LEU A 23 -3.45 1.22 11.60
N SER A 24 -3.45 1.80 12.79
CA SER A 24 -3.28 1.07 14.03
C SER A 24 -4.26 -0.11 14.11
N GLY A 25 -3.72 -1.33 14.10
CA GLY A 25 -4.52 -2.54 14.29
C GLY A 25 -5.06 -2.70 15.72
N TYR A 26 -4.65 -1.84 16.65
CA TYR A 26 -5.11 -1.87 18.04
C TYR A 26 -6.49 -1.21 18.21
N ASP A 27 -6.72 -0.08 17.53
CA ASP A 27 -7.95 0.72 17.67
C ASP A 27 -8.72 0.90 16.35
N GLY A 28 -8.11 0.55 15.21
CA GLY A 28 -8.72 0.73 13.88
C GLY A 28 -9.04 2.19 13.56
N TYR A 29 -8.35 3.14 14.21
CA TYR A 29 -8.64 4.57 14.15
C TYR A 29 -7.38 5.41 14.03
N SER A 30 -6.38 5.18 14.88
CA SER A 30 -5.16 5.98 14.88
C SER A 30 -4.32 5.71 13.63
N ILE A 31 -3.74 6.77 13.05
CA ILE A 31 -2.72 6.66 12.00
C ILE A 31 -1.36 6.96 12.60
N ILE A 32 -0.44 6.01 12.44
CA ILE A 32 0.86 6.01 13.11
C ILE A 32 1.99 5.69 12.14
N GLY A 33 3.20 6.07 12.52
CA GLY A 33 4.42 5.47 12.01
C GLY A 33 4.65 4.13 12.70
N PHE A 34 4.74 3.06 11.93
CA PHE A 34 5.11 1.75 12.44
C PHE A 34 6.14 1.08 11.52
N GLN A 35 6.98 0.19 12.05
CA GLN A 35 7.92 -0.58 11.23
C GLN A 35 7.19 -1.31 10.08
N PRO A 36 7.71 -1.26 8.84
CA PRO A 36 7.13 -1.99 7.73
C PRO A 36 7.03 -3.49 8.05
N HIS A 37 5.84 -4.05 7.93
CA HIS A 37 5.60 -5.48 8.20
C HIS A 37 4.69 -6.14 7.16
N GLY A 38 4.31 -5.42 6.10
CA GLY A 38 3.59 -5.99 4.94
C GLY A 38 2.18 -6.49 5.23
N ARG A 39 1.57 -6.06 6.34
CA ARG A 39 0.18 -6.41 6.66
C ARG A 39 -0.76 -5.40 6.00
N SER A 40 -2.02 -5.78 5.84
CA SER A 40 -3.03 -5.00 5.12
C SER A 40 -3.29 -3.61 5.71
N ASN A 41 -3.02 -3.39 6.99
CA ASN A 41 -3.15 -2.08 7.62
C ASN A 41 -2.04 -1.07 7.23
N GLN A 42 -1.06 -1.48 6.43
CA GLN A 42 -0.07 -0.61 5.76
C GLN A 42 -0.32 -0.46 4.25
N ALA A 43 -1.46 -0.97 3.76
CA ALA A 43 -1.87 -0.87 2.36
C ALA A 43 -2.91 0.25 2.19
N TRP A 44 -2.62 1.17 1.28
CA TRP A 44 -3.43 2.35 1.01
C TRP A 44 -3.78 2.45 -0.47
N THR A 45 -5.06 2.34 -0.80
CA THR A 45 -5.58 2.50 -2.16
C THR A 45 -5.77 3.98 -2.46
N PHE A 46 -5.11 4.46 -3.52
CA PHE A 46 -5.27 5.82 -4.00
C PHE A 46 -6.41 5.86 -5.02
N GLN A 47 -7.45 6.62 -4.72
CA GLN A 47 -8.63 6.80 -5.57
C GLN A 47 -8.61 8.24 -6.05
N GLN A 48 -8.49 8.44 -7.36
CA GLN A 48 -8.53 9.78 -7.93
C GLN A 48 -9.97 10.29 -7.88
N ASP A 49 -10.15 11.54 -7.46
CA ASP A 49 -11.45 12.20 -7.49
C ASP A 49 -11.97 12.35 -8.93
N ASP A 50 -13.28 12.46 -9.10
CA ASP A 50 -13.93 12.50 -10.43
C ASP A 50 -13.43 13.66 -11.28
N ASP A 51 -13.23 14.83 -10.66
CA ASP A 51 -12.68 16.04 -11.29
C ASP A 51 -11.16 15.96 -11.53
N LYS A 52 -10.51 14.86 -11.11
CA LYS A 52 -9.05 14.65 -11.16
C LYS A 52 -8.24 15.74 -10.45
N ASN A 53 -8.87 16.46 -9.52
CA ASN A 53 -8.26 17.58 -8.78
C ASN A 53 -7.73 17.18 -7.39
N GLY A 54 -7.75 15.88 -7.05
CA GLY A 54 -7.27 15.38 -5.78
C GLY A 54 -7.40 13.87 -5.68
N TRP A 55 -7.07 13.36 -4.50
CA TRP A 55 -7.06 11.94 -4.18
C TRP A 55 -7.80 11.66 -2.87
N PHE A 56 -8.52 10.55 -2.83
CA PHE A 56 -8.93 9.88 -1.60
C PHE A 56 -8.01 8.71 -1.34
N ILE A 57 -7.56 8.54 -0.11
CA ILE A 57 -6.60 7.49 0.26
C ILE A 57 -7.30 6.54 1.23
N ARG A 58 -7.60 5.32 0.77
CA ARG A 58 -8.45 4.36 1.47
C ARG A 58 -7.63 3.21 2.05
N SER A 59 -7.83 2.89 3.31
CA SER A 59 -7.24 1.71 3.96
C SER A 59 -7.93 0.42 3.51
N SER A 60 -7.28 -0.73 3.74
CA SER A 60 -7.87 -2.06 3.54
C SER A 60 -9.14 -2.32 4.37
N SER A 61 -9.34 -1.60 5.48
CA SER A 61 -10.57 -1.67 6.29
C SER A 61 -11.77 -0.94 5.67
N GLY A 62 -11.53 -0.18 4.60
CA GLY A 62 -12.53 0.63 3.93
C GLY A 62 -12.65 2.07 4.43
N LYS A 63 -12.02 2.42 5.56
CA LYS A 63 -11.90 3.80 6.07
C LYS A 63 -10.88 4.61 5.27
N TYR A 64 -11.01 5.92 5.29
CA TYR A 64 -10.13 6.87 4.60
C TYR A 64 -9.11 7.50 5.54
N LEU A 65 -7.92 7.78 5.01
CA LEU A 65 -6.95 8.68 5.63
C LEU A 65 -7.55 10.08 5.65
N GLY A 66 -7.71 10.68 6.84
CA GLY A 66 -8.30 12.00 6.96
C GLY A 66 -8.02 12.64 8.31
N ILE A 67 -8.76 13.69 8.62
CA ILE A 67 -8.73 14.38 9.91
C ILE A 67 -10.16 14.54 10.42
N GLU A 68 -10.28 14.81 11.71
CA GLU A 68 -11.52 15.31 12.29
C GLU A 68 -11.44 16.83 12.46
N GLY A 69 -12.44 17.55 11.95
CA GLY A 69 -12.48 19.01 11.97
C GLY A 69 -11.69 19.66 10.83
N ASN A 70 -11.20 20.88 11.07
CA ASN A 70 -10.54 21.70 10.05
C ASN A 70 -9.04 21.44 9.96
N PRO A 71 -8.43 21.52 8.76
CA PRO A 71 -6.97 21.43 8.61
C PRO A 71 -6.24 22.53 9.39
N GLN A 72 -5.37 22.12 10.30
CA GLN A 72 -4.52 23.01 11.09
C GLN A 72 -3.24 22.27 11.53
N ALA A 73 -2.20 23.03 11.87
CA ALA A 73 -0.98 22.45 12.43
C ALA A 73 -1.30 21.69 13.73
N GLY A 74 -0.81 20.46 13.86
CA GLY A 74 -1.08 19.62 15.03
C GLY A 74 -2.29 18.71 14.91
N ALA A 75 -3.18 18.93 13.93
CA ALA A 75 -4.36 18.09 13.72
C ALA A 75 -3.92 16.64 13.53
N ALA A 76 -4.52 15.72 14.29
CA ALA A 76 -4.25 14.30 14.15
C ALA A 76 -4.77 13.81 12.81
N VAL A 77 -3.97 13.00 12.12
CA VAL A 77 -4.47 12.23 10.99
C VAL A 77 -4.97 10.89 11.54
N VAL A 78 -6.20 10.55 11.17
CA VAL A 78 -6.98 9.44 11.70
C VAL A 78 -7.73 8.74 10.57
N ALA A 79 -8.28 7.57 10.84
CA ALA A 79 -9.15 6.87 9.92
C ALA A 79 -10.60 7.37 10.04
N VAL A 80 -11.11 7.96 8.97
CA VAL A 80 -12.46 8.54 8.89
C VAL A 80 -13.37 7.73 7.97
N SER A 81 -14.68 7.78 8.21
CA SER A 81 -15.65 7.03 7.40
C SER A 81 -15.93 7.69 6.05
N ASN A 82 -15.90 9.02 5.99
CA ASN A 82 -16.14 9.78 4.77
C ASN A 82 -14.84 10.09 4.03
N PRO A 83 -14.82 10.11 2.69
CA PRO A 83 -13.63 10.49 1.94
C PRO A 83 -13.10 11.88 2.33
N PHE A 84 -11.79 11.96 2.56
CA PHE A 84 -11.09 13.22 2.79
C PHE A 84 -10.11 13.46 1.65
N LYS A 85 -10.20 14.64 1.01
CA LYS A 85 -9.47 14.95 -0.22
C LYS A 85 -8.04 15.40 0.10
N TRP A 86 -7.07 14.86 -0.65
CA TRP A 86 -5.66 15.18 -0.56
C TRP A 86 -5.09 15.65 -1.91
N ASP A 87 -4.16 16.60 -1.86
CA ASP A 87 -3.27 16.92 -2.97
C ASP A 87 -2.02 16.03 -2.86
N VAL A 88 -1.70 15.31 -3.93
CA VAL A 88 -0.50 14.47 -4.00
C VAL A 88 0.47 15.10 -5.01
N LYS A 89 1.65 15.48 -4.52
CA LYS A 89 2.68 16.17 -5.30
C LYS A 89 3.99 15.40 -5.24
N ASP A 90 4.85 15.57 -6.23
CA ASP A 90 6.23 15.14 -6.10
C ASP A 90 6.91 15.79 -4.90
N SER A 91 7.91 15.11 -4.36
CA SER A 91 8.86 15.73 -3.45
C SER A 91 9.43 17.01 -4.05
N ASP A 92 9.32 18.09 -3.30
CA ASP A 92 9.94 19.40 -3.56
C ASP A 92 11.35 19.51 -2.95
N ILE A 93 11.84 18.45 -2.30
CA ILE A 93 13.19 18.36 -1.75
C ILE A 93 14.12 17.78 -2.80
N GLU A 94 15.22 18.50 -3.07
CA GLU A 94 16.25 18.08 -4.01
C GLU A 94 16.79 16.68 -3.65
N ASN A 95 16.91 15.81 -4.64
CA ASN A 95 17.39 14.43 -4.51
C ASN A 95 16.54 13.49 -3.63
N ALA A 96 15.44 13.96 -3.03
CA ALA A 96 14.49 13.11 -2.33
C ALA A 96 13.47 12.52 -3.30
N ARG A 97 13.43 11.20 -3.40
CA ARG A 97 12.37 10.48 -4.11
C ARG A 97 11.16 10.31 -3.19
N GLY A 98 9.97 10.52 -3.73
CA GLY A 98 8.71 10.30 -3.01
C GLY A 98 7.66 11.35 -3.32
N ILE A 99 6.58 11.31 -2.53
CA ILE A 99 5.46 12.24 -2.63
C ILE A 99 5.31 13.07 -1.36
N ARG A 100 4.74 14.25 -1.54
CA ARG A 100 4.10 15.01 -0.48
C ARG A 100 2.59 14.85 -0.59
N ILE A 101 1.94 14.62 0.53
CA ILE A 101 0.49 14.52 0.65
C ILE A 101 0.03 15.72 1.48
N LEU A 102 -0.84 16.57 0.91
CA LEU A 102 -1.36 17.78 1.57
C LEU A 102 -2.86 17.73 1.70
N ALA A 103 -3.41 18.22 2.81
CA ALA A 103 -4.86 18.43 2.91
C ALA A 103 -5.28 19.39 1.79
N HIS A 104 -6.25 18.98 0.97
CA HIS A 104 -6.56 19.62 -0.30
C HIS A 104 -6.80 21.14 -0.15
N GLY A 105 -6.19 21.92 -1.02
CA GLY A 105 -6.34 23.39 -1.02
C GLY A 105 -5.63 24.10 0.12
N THR A 106 -4.78 23.40 0.89
CA THR A 106 -4.01 23.98 2.00
C THR A 106 -2.51 23.75 1.82
N ASN A 107 -1.71 24.33 2.72
CA ASN A 107 -0.29 24.04 2.84
C ASN A 107 0.03 23.11 4.01
N PHE A 108 -0.95 22.33 4.50
CA PHE A 108 -0.74 21.37 5.59
C PHE A 108 -0.43 19.99 5.03
N SER A 109 0.76 19.49 5.32
CA SER A 109 1.27 18.20 4.85
C SER A 109 1.15 17.10 5.91
N LEU A 110 1.02 15.86 5.43
CA LEU A 110 1.12 14.63 6.21
C LEU A 110 2.54 14.47 6.78
N ASP A 111 2.68 14.71 8.08
CA ASP A 111 3.94 14.78 8.81
C ASP A 111 4.07 13.60 9.80
N LEU A 112 5.19 12.88 9.73
CA LEU A 112 5.61 12.00 10.82
C LEU A 112 6.23 12.84 11.92
N PHE A 113 5.64 12.86 13.12
CA PHE A 113 6.03 13.78 14.17
C PHE A 113 7.53 13.76 14.45
N LYS A 114 8.19 14.90 14.16
CA LYS A 114 9.66 15.11 14.26
C LYS A 114 10.51 14.18 13.38
N GLY A 115 9.90 13.32 12.56
CA GLY A 115 10.55 12.22 11.85
C GLY A 115 11.05 11.13 12.77
N ASN A 116 10.41 10.91 13.92
CA ASN A 116 10.83 9.90 14.89
C ASN A 116 10.63 8.48 14.33
N PRO A 117 11.68 7.63 14.29
CA PRO A 117 11.59 6.26 13.76
C PRO A 117 10.92 5.27 14.73
N ALA A 118 10.57 5.69 15.95
CA ALA A 118 9.92 4.82 16.92
C ALA A 118 8.52 4.39 16.43
N ASN A 119 8.15 3.14 16.72
CA ASN A 119 6.78 2.66 16.54
C ASN A 119 5.80 3.53 17.33
N TRP A 120 4.58 3.65 16.81
CA TRP A 120 3.51 4.45 17.40
C TRP A 120 3.77 5.97 17.35
N THR A 121 4.78 6.43 16.59
CA THR A 121 4.96 7.85 16.36
C THR A 121 3.73 8.40 15.64
N LYS A 122 3.15 9.48 16.17
CA LYS A 122 1.94 10.10 15.63
C LYS A 122 2.17 10.63 14.21
N ILE A 123 1.16 10.44 13.35
CA ILE A 123 1.02 11.16 12.09
C ILE A 123 0.06 12.33 12.27
N MET A 124 0.44 13.49 11.76
CA MET A 124 -0.32 14.72 11.95
C MET A 124 -0.19 15.65 10.76
N LEU A 125 -1.07 16.64 10.68
CA LEU A 125 -0.89 17.77 9.78
C LEU A 125 0.14 18.74 10.34
N TRP A 126 1.04 19.20 9.49
CA TRP A 126 1.95 20.29 9.80
C TRP A 126 2.16 21.19 8.60
N GLY A 127 2.47 22.47 8.82
CA GLY A 127 2.76 23.39 7.72
C GLY A 127 3.91 22.83 6.87
N SER A 128 3.77 22.87 5.54
CA SER A 128 4.79 22.37 4.63
C SER A 128 6.12 23.10 4.85
N TRP A 129 7.19 22.33 4.95
CA TRP A 129 8.56 22.82 4.99
C TRP A 129 9.48 21.82 4.27
N PRO A 130 10.73 22.16 3.95
CA PRO A 130 11.63 21.26 3.22
C PRO A 130 12.22 20.16 4.13
N GLY A 131 11.38 19.51 4.92
CA GLY A 131 11.73 18.43 5.85
C GLY A 131 11.34 17.05 5.31
N ALA A 132 12.29 16.10 5.35
CA ALA A 132 12.07 14.73 4.86
C ALA A 132 10.99 13.94 5.64
N ASN A 133 10.57 14.40 6.84
CA ASN A 133 9.44 13.81 7.57
C ASN A 133 8.07 14.11 6.97
N GLN A 134 8.00 14.93 5.92
CA GLN A 134 6.79 15.21 5.13
C GLN A 134 6.83 14.56 3.74
N ILE A 135 7.88 13.78 3.45
CA ILE A 135 8.04 13.05 2.20
C ILE A 135 7.82 11.56 2.45
N TRP A 136 7.06 10.94 1.56
CA TRP A 136 6.68 9.54 1.63
C TRP A 136 7.16 8.83 0.37
N THR A 137 8.11 7.91 0.53
CA THR A 137 8.41 6.93 -0.52
C THR A 137 7.24 5.96 -0.64
N PHE A 138 6.93 5.51 -1.85
CA PHE A 138 5.81 4.62 -2.11
C PHE A 138 6.27 3.38 -2.86
N THR A 139 5.67 2.24 -2.54
CA THR A 139 5.87 0.97 -3.23
C THR A 139 4.50 0.43 -3.61
N GLU A 140 4.29 0.20 -4.90
CA GLU A 140 3.05 -0.36 -5.40
C GLU A 140 2.88 -1.79 -4.89
N LEU A 141 1.69 -2.08 -4.37
CA LEU A 141 1.29 -3.39 -3.90
C LEU A 141 0.47 -4.04 -5.01
N VAL A 142 0.98 -5.16 -5.52
CA VAL A 142 0.31 -5.94 -6.55
C VAL A 142 -0.80 -6.75 -5.89
N SER A 143 -2.02 -6.72 -6.41
CA SER A 143 -3.07 -7.62 -5.92
C SER A 143 -2.70 -9.07 -6.29
N ILE A 144 -3.12 -10.04 -5.47
CA ILE A 144 -2.81 -11.46 -5.73
C ILE A 144 -3.41 -11.92 -7.08
N GLU A 145 -4.51 -11.30 -7.53
CA GLU A 145 -5.12 -11.53 -8.84
C GLU A 145 -4.24 -11.00 -10.00
N ASP A 146 -3.62 -9.84 -9.82
CA ASP A 146 -2.71 -9.27 -10.82
C ASP A 146 -1.40 -10.08 -10.86
N GLN A 147 -0.87 -10.54 -9.72
CA GLN A 147 0.32 -11.41 -9.70
C GLN A 147 0.14 -12.72 -10.47
N ARG A 148 -1.04 -13.36 -10.40
CA ARG A 148 -1.36 -14.55 -11.19
C ARG A 148 -1.40 -14.26 -12.69
N THR A 149 -1.84 -13.06 -13.06
CA THR A 149 -1.95 -12.65 -14.46
C THR A 149 -0.59 -12.24 -15.04
N TYR A 150 0.27 -11.59 -14.25
CA TYR A 150 1.66 -11.28 -14.61
C TYR A 150 2.51 -12.54 -14.80
N SER A 151 2.40 -13.54 -13.92
CA SER A 151 3.18 -14.79 -14.05
C SER A 151 2.86 -15.60 -15.31
N LEU A 152 1.67 -15.43 -15.88
CA LEU A 152 1.22 -16.18 -17.06
C LEU A 152 1.55 -15.49 -18.39
N ARG A 153 1.67 -14.15 -18.41
CA ARG A 153 1.88 -13.38 -19.65
C ARG A 153 3.35 -13.23 -20.05
N ASP A 154 4.25 -13.19 -19.06
CA ASP A 154 5.70 -12.97 -19.28
C ASP A 154 6.52 -14.27 -19.17
N ALA A 155 5.85 -15.42 -19.04
CA ALA A 155 6.52 -16.71 -19.09
C ALA A 155 7.15 -16.91 -20.49
N PRO A 156 8.46 -17.22 -20.60
CA PRO A 156 9.07 -17.53 -21.88
C PRO A 156 8.33 -18.70 -22.53
N LYS A 157 7.84 -18.54 -23.76
CA LYS A 157 7.08 -19.56 -24.51
C LYS A 157 7.82 -20.89 -24.74
N GLU A 158 9.10 -20.99 -24.35
CA GLU A 158 9.95 -22.16 -24.58
C GLU A 158 10.46 -22.87 -23.31
N SER A 159 10.07 -22.45 -22.11
CA SER A 159 10.54 -23.08 -20.88
C SER A 159 9.39 -23.76 -20.13
N SER A 160 9.23 -25.07 -20.33
CA SER A 160 8.25 -25.97 -19.68
C SER A 160 8.46 -26.15 -18.16
N LYS A 161 8.90 -25.12 -17.45
CA LYS A 161 9.08 -25.12 -15.99
C LYS A 161 8.50 -23.84 -15.42
N VAL A 162 7.20 -23.88 -15.13
CA VAL A 162 6.52 -22.84 -14.35
C VAL A 162 6.64 -23.23 -12.87
N PHE A 163 7.32 -22.40 -12.08
CA PHE A 163 7.35 -22.54 -10.62
C PHE A 163 6.10 -21.91 -10.03
N PHE A 164 5.15 -22.72 -9.57
CA PHE A 164 4.03 -22.24 -8.76
C PHE A 164 4.46 -22.24 -7.28
N PHE A 165 4.66 -21.06 -6.70
CA PHE A 165 4.72 -20.92 -5.24
C PHE A 165 3.30 -20.70 -4.71
N ASN A 166 2.65 -21.79 -4.28
CA ASN A 166 1.41 -21.68 -3.52
C ASN A 166 1.76 -21.40 -2.05
N PHE A 167 1.66 -20.14 -1.63
CA PHE A 167 1.59 -19.79 -0.22
C PHE A 167 0.13 -19.82 0.23
N LEU A 168 -0.41 -21.03 0.42
CA LEU A 168 -1.56 -21.23 1.29
C LEU A 168 -1.04 -21.74 2.62
N SER A 169 -1.50 -21.09 3.69
CA SER A 169 -1.13 -21.32 5.08
C SER A 169 -1.33 -22.77 5.54
N SER A 170 -0.26 -23.56 5.59
CA SER A 170 -0.11 -24.78 6.43
C SER A 170 1.35 -25.27 6.40
N PRO A 171 1.92 -25.84 7.48
CA PRO A 171 3.39 -25.99 7.62
C PRO A 171 4.01 -27.22 6.95
N SER A 172 3.27 -28.02 6.18
CA SER A 172 3.81 -29.22 5.51
C SER A 172 3.94 -29.02 4.01
N HIS A 173 5.17 -28.78 3.53
CA HIS A 173 5.47 -28.58 2.12
C HIS A 173 5.45 -29.93 1.37
N ARG A 174 4.58 -30.06 0.36
CA ARG A 174 4.77 -30.99 -0.77
C ARG A 174 4.59 -30.20 -2.07
N ALA A 175 5.62 -30.20 -2.90
CA ALA A 175 5.53 -29.69 -4.26
C ALA A 175 4.82 -30.74 -5.14
N PHE A 176 3.80 -30.32 -5.87
CA PHE A 176 3.15 -31.15 -6.88
C PHE A 176 3.66 -30.72 -8.26
N PHE A 177 4.08 -31.69 -9.07
CA PHE A 177 4.45 -31.49 -10.47
C PHE A 177 3.30 -31.99 -11.34
N CYS A 178 2.80 -31.15 -12.26
CA CYS A 178 1.88 -31.56 -13.30
C CYS A 178 2.52 -31.23 -14.66
N ASP A 179 2.62 -32.22 -15.54
CA ASP A 179 3.19 -32.07 -16.88
C ASP A 179 2.12 -31.50 -17.84
N SER A 180 2.49 -30.52 -18.66
CA SER A 180 1.57 -29.55 -19.26
C SER A 180 1.06 -29.93 -20.65
N LYS A 181 0.80 -31.21 -20.93
CA LYS A 181 0.41 -31.61 -22.30
C LYS A 181 -1.08 -31.68 -22.61
N ASP A 182 -1.97 -31.55 -21.63
CA ASP A 182 -3.41 -31.54 -21.89
C ASP A 182 -4.06 -30.23 -21.40
N LEU A 183 -3.89 -29.16 -22.19
CA LEU A 183 -4.63 -27.90 -22.04
C LEU A 183 -6.07 -28.05 -22.55
N ASN A 184 -6.82 -28.92 -21.88
CA ASN A 184 -8.28 -28.96 -21.83
C ASN A 184 -8.64 -30.06 -20.86
N LEU A 185 -8.90 -29.74 -19.59
CA LEU A 185 -9.84 -30.49 -18.73
C LEU A 185 -10.03 -29.75 -17.40
N ASP A 186 -11.28 -29.83 -16.93
CA ASP A 186 -11.81 -29.32 -15.68
C ASP A 186 -10.90 -29.58 -14.45
N LEU A 187 -10.87 -28.60 -13.54
CA LEU A 187 -10.14 -28.59 -12.26
C LEU A 187 -10.55 -29.69 -11.25
N ASN A 188 -11.42 -30.64 -11.62
CA ASN A 188 -11.84 -31.75 -10.76
C ASN A 188 -11.02 -33.05 -10.95
N ALA A 189 -10.01 -33.10 -11.83
CA ALA A 189 -9.29 -34.33 -12.12
C ALA A 189 -8.08 -34.66 -11.20
N CYS A 190 -7.70 -33.79 -10.27
CA CYS A 190 -6.54 -34.04 -9.39
C CYS A 190 -6.92 -34.72 -8.07
N PHE A 191 -7.49 -35.92 -8.13
CA PHE A 191 -7.53 -36.84 -6.98
C PHE A 191 -7.20 -38.25 -7.44
N HIS A 192 -5.94 -38.65 -7.28
CA HIS A 192 -5.62 -40.06 -7.10
C HIS A 192 -4.58 -40.23 -5.98
N PRO A 193 -4.87 -41.05 -4.95
CA PRO A 193 -3.87 -41.46 -3.98
C PRO A 193 -3.03 -42.58 -4.62
N PHE A 194 -1.72 -42.36 -4.76
CA PHE A 194 -0.83 -43.48 -5.03
C PHE A 194 -0.46 -44.16 -3.71
N LEU A 195 -1.12 -45.28 -3.45
CA LEU A 195 -0.56 -46.42 -2.73
C LEU A 195 0.61 -46.98 -3.57
N VAL A 196 1.83 -46.99 -3.01
CA VAL A 196 2.60 -48.20 -2.64
C VAL A 196 3.51 -47.80 -1.48
#